data_AF-A0A7C4PKK7-F1
#
_entry.id   AF-A0A7C4PKK7-F1
#
_cell.length_a   1.000
_cell.length_b   1.000
_cell.length_c   1.000
_cell.angle_alpha   90.00
_cell.angle_beta   90.00
_cell.angle_gamma   90.00
#
_symmetry.space_group_name_H-M   'P 1'
#
loop_
_entity.id
_entity.type
_entity.pdbx_description
1 polymer ?
#
loop_
_entity_poly.entity_id
_entity_poly.type
_entity_poly.pdbx_seq_one_letter_code
_entity_poly.pdbx_strand_id
1 'polypeptide(L)' 'MKVPVIVSFLALAAVVGVLLYTSNFTVYLGNDPTACNNCHVMDAVYEGWFHSSHQPWAACNDCHTPHA' A
#
# COMPACT_ATOMS: atom_id res chain seq x y z
N MET A 1 37.23 10.56 3.95
CA MET A 1 36.30 9.85 3.03
C MET A 1 35.13 9.14 3.72
N LYS A 2 35.27 8.58 4.93
CA LYS A 2 34.21 7.79 5.60
C LYS A 2 33.03 8.61 6.13
N VAL A 3 33.31 9.76 6.76
CA VAL A 3 32.28 10.66 7.33
C VAL A 3 31.26 11.14 6.30
N PRO A 4 31.65 11.71 5.13
CA PRO A 4 30.65 12.16 4.15
C PRO A 4 29.80 11.00 3.61
N VAL A 5 30.38 9.80 3.47
CA VAL A 5 29.63 8.61 3.04
C VAL A 5 28.56 8.22 4.07
N ILE A 6 28.90 8.19 5.36
CA ILE A 6 27.95 7.87 6.43
C ILE A 6 26.81 8.90 6.48
N VAL A 7 27.15 10.20 6.41
CA VAL A 7 26.15 11.28 6.40
C VAL A 7 25.20 11.16 5.21
N SER A 8 25.73 10.87 4.01
CA SER A 8 24.90 10.66 2.82
C SER A 8 23.93 9.48 2.96
N PHE A 9 24.36 8.36 3.54
CA PHE A 9 23.47 7.22 3.78
C PHE A 9 22.38 7.53 4.80
N LEU A 10 22.71 8.24 5.89
CA LEU A 10 21.72 8.66 6.88
C LEU A 10 20.69 9.63 6.29
N ALA A 11 21.14 10.59 5.49
CA ALA A 11 20.26 11.51 4.80
C ALA A 11 19.33 10.78 3.82
N LEU A 12 19.86 9.83 3.05
CA LEU A 12 19.05 9.01 2.13
C LEU A 12 18.01 8.16 2.89
N ALA A 13 18.42 7.49 3.97
CA ALA A 13 17.53 6.69 4.80
C ALA A 13 16.41 7.55 5.41
N ALA A 14 16.72 8.77 5.86
CA ALA A 14 15.72 9.70 6.37
C ALA A 14 14.71 10.12 5.29
N VAL A 15 15.18 10.48 4.09
CA VAL A 15 14.32 10.87 2.96
C VAL A 15 13.41 9.71 2.55
N VAL A 16 13.97 8.51 2.38
CA VAL A 16 13.20 7.32 2.03
C VAL A 16 12.20 6.97 3.13
N GLY A 17 12.61 7.02 4.40
CA GLY A 17 11.72 6.75 5.53
C GLY A 17 10.52 7.70 5.59
N VAL A 18 10.75 9.00 5.41
CA VAL A 18 9.68 10.01 5.36
C VAL A 18 8.76 9.79 4.16
N LEU A 19 9.32 9.49 2.98
CA LEU A 19 8.53 9.25 1.78
C LEU A 19 7.63 8.03 1.93
N LEU A 20 8.15 6.92 2.45
CA LEU A 20 7.36 5.70 2.69
C LEU A 20 6.27 5.91 3.74
N TYR A 21 6.56 6.68 4.79
CA TYR A 21 5.60 6.99 5.84
C TYR A 21 4.46 7.88 5.32
N THR A 22 4.79 8.94 4.57
CA THR A 22 3.81 9.92 4.08
C THR A 22 2.95 9.40 2.93
N SER A 23 3.46 8.47 2.13
CA SER A 23 2.70 7.87 1.01
C SER A 23 1.76 6.74 1.43
N ASN A 24 1.80 6.32 2.70
CA ASN A 24 1.09 5.13 3.19
C ASN A 24 1.40 3.87 2.35
N PHE A 25 2.64 3.77 1.84
CA PHE A 25 3.09 2.72 0.91
C PHE A 25 2.78 1.30 1.39
N THR A 26 2.69 1.09 2.70
CA THR A 26 2.43 -0.21 3.33
C THR A 26 1.15 -0.89 2.84
N VAL A 27 0.13 -0.15 2.40
CA VAL A 27 -1.12 -0.73 1.87
C VAL A 27 -0.89 -1.59 0.62
N TYR A 28 0.18 -1.33 -0.14
CA TYR A 28 0.50 -2.09 -1.36
C TYR A 28 1.31 -3.38 -1.12
N LEU A 29 1.81 -3.63 0.10
CA LEU A 29 2.62 -4.83 0.39
C LEU A 29 1.79 -6.05 0.81
N GLY A 30 0.46 -5.95 0.76
CA GLY A 30 -0.41 -7.00 1.24
C GLY A 30 -1.75 -7.03 0.54
N ASN A 31 -2.78 -7.36 1.31
CA ASN A 31 -4.14 -7.57 0.83
C ASN A 31 -5.11 -6.51 1.38
N ASP A 32 -4.63 -5.28 1.59
CA ASP A 32 -5.48 -4.19 2.05
C ASP A 32 -6.38 -3.72 0.89
N PRO A 33 -7.72 -3.83 0.99
CA PRO A 33 -8.63 -3.47 -0.09
C PRO A 33 -8.61 -1.97 -0.40
N THR A 34 -8.15 -1.11 0.52
CA THR A 34 -7.97 0.34 0.25
C THR A 34 -6.89 0.58 -0.80
N ALA A 35 -5.95 -0.36 -0.99
CA ALA A 35 -4.96 -0.28 -2.06
C ALA A 35 -5.62 -0.20 -3.44
N CYS A 36 -6.70 -0.95 -3.65
CA CYS A 36 -7.48 -0.95 -4.88
C CYS A 36 -8.21 0.38 -5.10
N ASN A 37 -8.63 1.06 -4.02
CA ASN A 37 -9.34 2.33 -4.07
C ASN A 37 -8.43 3.56 -4.25
N ASN A 38 -7.13 3.38 -4.52
CA ASN A 38 -6.23 4.49 -4.84
C ASN A 38 -6.38 5.00 -6.28
N CYS A 39 -7.09 4.25 -7.13
CA CYS A 39 -7.37 4.62 -8.52
C CYS A 39 -8.87 4.87 -8.67
N HIS A 40 -9.27 6.07 -9.10
CA HIS A 40 -10.68 6.48 -9.22
C HIS A 40 -11.58 5.50 -10.01
N VAL A 41 -10.99 4.77 -10.98
CA VAL A 41 -11.73 3.76 -11.76
C VAL A 41 -12.22 2.59 -10.90
N MET A 42 -11.62 2.38 -9.73
CA MET A 42 -11.98 1.33 -8.78
C MET A 42 -13.00 1.78 -7.73
N ASP A 43 -13.34 3.06 -7.64
CA ASP A 43 -14.22 3.61 -6.59
C ASP A 43 -15.54 2.83 -6.50
N ALA A 44 -16.22 2.60 -7.63
CA ALA A 44 -17.48 1.87 -7.65
C ALA A 44 -17.34 0.40 -7.24
N VAL A 45 -16.20 -0.24 -7.54
CA VAL A 45 -15.93 -1.63 -7.18
C VAL A 45 -15.64 -1.75 -5.69
N TYR A 46 -14.85 -0.82 -5.15
CA TYR A 46 -14.55 -0.74 -3.72
C TYR A 46 -15.82 -0.47 -2.90
N GLU A 47 -16.65 0.49 -3.31
CA GLU A 47 -17.93 0.80 -2.66
C GLU A 47 -18.90 -0.39 -2.71
N GLY A 48 -18.95 -1.09 -3.85
CA GLY A 48 -19.72 -2.31 -4.00
C GLY A 48 -19.25 -3.41 -3.04
N TRP A 49 -17.94 -3.62 -2.95
CA TRP A 49 -17.36 -4.53 -1.96
C TRP A 49 -17.71 -4.11 -0.54
N PHE A 50 -17.49 -2.83 -0.17
CA PHE A 50 -17.67 -2.28 1.17
C PHE A 50 -19.11 -2.45 1.70
N HIS A 51 -20.11 -2.31 0.84
CA HIS A 51 -21.52 -2.49 1.19
C HIS A 51 -22.04 -3.92 0.96
N SER A 52 -21.20 -4.84 0.49
CA SER A 52 -21.59 -6.23 0.25
C SER A 52 -21.36 -7.13 1.45
N SER A 53 -21.98 -8.32 1.43
CA SER A 53 -21.73 -9.37 2.41
C SER A 53 -20.30 -9.92 2.40
N HIS A 54 -19.48 -9.62 1.38
CA HIS A 54 -18.09 -10.08 1.31
C HIS A 54 -17.14 -9.23 2.16
N GLN A 55 -17.45 -7.97 2.41
CA GLN A 55 -16.60 -7.04 3.17
C GLN A 55 -16.01 -7.63 4.47
N PRO A 56 -16.80 -8.30 5.33
CA PRO A 56 -16.27 -8.87 6.58
C PRO A 56 -15.45 -10.17 6.40
N TRP A 57 -15.48 -10.81 5.23
CA TRP A 57 -14.94 -12.17 5.04
C TRP A 57 -13.82 -12.27 4.02
N ALA A 58 -13.74 -11.35 3.07
CA ALA A 58 -12.82 -11.41 1.95
C ALA A 58 -12.34 -10.01 1.55
N ALA A 59 -11.06 -9.89 1.22
CA ALA A 59 -10.46 -8.75 0.55
C ALA A 59 -10.43 -8.97 -0.96
N CYS A 60 -10.08 -7.92 -1.72
CA CYS A 60 -10.11 -7.95 -3.18
C CYS A 60 -9.23 -9.08 -3.76
N ASN A 61 -8.01 -9.25 -3.25
CA ASN A 61 -7.09 -10.25 -3.80
C ASN A 61 -7.47 -11.68 -3.45
N ASP A 62 -8.36 -11.89 -2.46
CA ASP A 62 -8.91 -13.21 -2.13
C ASP A 62 -9.77 -13.79 -3.27
N CYS A 63 -10.12 -13.00 -4.29
CA CYS A 63 -10.77 -13.51 -5.50
C CYS A 63 -10.06 -13.08 -6.78
N HIS A 64 -9.42 -11.91 -6.77
CA HIS A 64 -8.83 -11.30 -7.97
C HIS A 64 -7.36 -11.61 -8.19
N THR A 65 -6.71 -12.36 -7.29
CA THR A 65 -5.34 -12.85 -7.49
C THR A 65 -5.26 -14.36 -7.37
N PRO A 66 -4.27 -15.00 -8.01
CA PRO A 66 -4.04 -16.42 -7.84
C PRO A 66 -3.79 -16.79 -6.38
N HIS A 67 -4.42 -17.87 -5.93
CA HIS A 67 -4.07 -18.52 -4.67
C HIS A 67 -3.09 -19.64 -5.01
N ALA A 68 -1.87 -19.55 -4.48
CA ALA A 68 -0.89 -20.62 -4.59
C ALA A 68 -1.08 -21.65 -3.47
#